data_AF-A0A0F8YXF0-F1
#
_entry.id   AF-A0A0F8YXF0-F1
#
_cell.length_a   1.000
_cell.length_b   1.000
_cell.length_c   1.000
_cell.angle_alpha   90.00
_cell.angle_beta   90.00
_cell.angle_gamma   90.00
#
_symmetry.space_group_name_H-M   'P 1'
#
loop_
_entity.id
_entity.type
_entity.pdbx_description
1 polymer ?
#
loop_
_entity_poly.entity_id
_entity_poly.type
_entity_poly.pdbx_seq_one_letter_code
_entity_poly.pdbx_strand_id
1 'polypeptide(L)'
;MTAYPDNTFVFPKELKAPSDDEWEALLRPDRLDRAQEEAKKRRDALDEDEIRELQILAKTDTFFLSYSILGYTKLTTKFHGHFCAWLDKTRNQKKVVDGEETDELAWLYRMTLLARSHFKSTIKTITGSIQAALPDATGKELHPFNLGTDIRLLLGHEAHAGSQRFLYEITGHFTGNPKLIALFPECVPNPRVQRINKSEL
;
A
#
# COMPACT_ATOMS: atom_id res chain seq x y z
N MET A 1 28.71 4.40 3.29
CA MET A 1 27.73 3.37 3.72
C MET A 1 26.34 3.92 3.49
N THR A 2 25.66 3.49 2.42
CA THR A 2 24.25 3.79 2.18
C THR A 2 23.40 2.80 2.97
N ALA A 3 22.72 3.27 4.01
CA ALA A 3 21.99 2.45 5.00
C ALA A 3 20.66 1.86 4.48
N TYR A 4 20.42 1.92 3.17
CA TYR A 4 19.20 1.41 2.55
C TYR A 4 19.56 0.77 1.21
N PRO A 5 18.98 -0.39 0.86
CA PRO A 5 19.00 -0.86 -0.53
C PRO A 5 18.41 0.25 -1.40
N ASP A 6 18.88 0.33 -2.64
CA ASP A 6 18.42 1.26 -3.68
C ASP A 6 16.93 1.01 -4.00
N ASN A 7 16.04 1.38 -3.07
CA ASN A 7 14.60 1.43 -3.24
C ASN A 7 14.20 2.75 -3.91
N THR A 8 15.09 3.30 -4.73
CA THR A 8 14.75 4.37 -5.65
C THR A 8 13.91 3.78 -6.78
N PHE A 9 12.63 3.54 -6.48
CA PHE A 9 11.65 3.32 -7.54
C PHE A 9 11.64 4.60 -8.41
N VAL A 10 12.33 4.50 -9.54
CA VAL A 10 12.36 5.56 -10.55
C VAL A 10 11.07 5.40 -11.36
N PHE A 11 10.14 6.34 -11.18
CA PHE A 11 9.01 6.45 -12.08
C PHE A 11 9.54 6.61 -13.51
N PRO A 12 9.23 5.68 -14.43
CA PRO A 12 9.72 5.76 -15.79
C PRO A 12 9.18 7.02 -16.47
N LYS A 13 10.01 7.61 -17.34
CA LYS A 13 9.71 8.83 -18.08
C LYS A 13 8.52 8.66 -19.04
N GLU A 14 8.26 7.41 -19.45
CA GLU A 14 7.10 6.97 -20.21
C GLU A 14 6.35 5.89 -19.40
N LEU A 15 5.02 6.00 -19.34
CA LEU A 15 4.17 5.04 -18.63
C LEU A 15 4.01 3.78 -19.49
N LYS A 16 4.95 2.83 -19.37
CA LYS A 16 4.87 1.52 -20.04
C LYS A 16 4.35 0.46 -19.06
N ALA A 17 3.53 -0.44 -19.60
CA ALA A 17 3.14 -1.65 -18.90
C ALA A 17 4.40 -2.45 -18.53
N PRO A 18 4.46 -3.08 -17.35
CA PRO A 18 5.54 -4.00 -17.05
C PRO A 18 5.58 -5.15 -18.07
N SER A 19 6.77 -5.53 -18.52
CA SER A 19 6.94 -6.69 -19.40
C SER A 19 6.64 -8.01 -18.67
N ASP A 20 6.45 -9.09 -19.43
CA ASP A 20 6.32 -10.43 -18.84
C ASP A 20 7.58 -10.81 -18.04
N ASP A 21 8.78 -10.47 -18.53
CA ASP A 21 10.04 -10.68 -17.81
C ASP A 21 10.08 -9.91 -16.48
N GLU A 22 9.57 -8.67 -16.44
CA GLU A 22 9.47 -7.89 -15.19
C GLU A 22 8.52 -8.58 -14.20
N TRP A 23 7.37 -9.08 -14.66
CA TRP A 23 6.42 -9.84 -13.84
C TRP A 23 7.00 -11.15 -13.33
N GLU A 24 7.66 -11.92 -14.18
CA GLU A 24 8.32 -13.15 -13.79
C GLU A 24 9.42 -12.88 -12.76
N ALA A 25 10.26 -11.86 -12.98
CA ALA A 25 11.28 -11.43 -12.03
C ALA A 25 10.72 -10.99 -10.68
N LEU A 26 9.53 -10.37 -10.66
CA LEU A 26 8.84 -9.95 -9.44
C LEU A 26 8.37 -11.13 -8.59
N LEU A 27 7.96 -12.21 -9.25
CA LEU A 27 7.33 -13.38 -8.63
C LEU A 27 8.28 -14.57 -8.45
N ARG A 28 9.57 -14.39 -8.74
CA ARG A 28 10.54 -15.48 -8.55
C ARG A 28 10.65 -15.85 -7.06
N PRO A 29 10.72 -17.16 -6.74
CA PRO A 29 10.85 -17.62 -5.36
C PRO A 29 12.08 -17.07 -4.63
N ASP A 30 13.23 -16.97 -5.31
CA ASP A 30 14.50 -16.49 -4.74
C ASP A 30 14.39 -15.06 -4.18
N ARG A 31 13.62 -14.20 -4.86
CA ARG A 31 13.34 -12.84 -4.40
C ARG A 31 12.52 -12.85 -3.12
N LEU A 32 11.48 -13.69 -3.06
CA LEU A 32 10.62 -13.80 -1.90
C LEU A 32 11.38 -14.38 -0.70
N ASP A 33 12.16 -15.43 -0.92
CA ASP A 33 12.97 -16.09 0.11
C ASP A 33 13.95 -15.09 0.75
N ARG A 34 14.67 -14.31 -0.08
CA ARG A 34 15.57 -13.27 0.42
C ARG A 34 14.83 -12.19 1.21
N ALA A 35 13.66 -11.77 0.73
CA ALA A 35 12.86 -10.77 1.43
C ALA A 35 12.34 -11.30 2.78
N GLN A 36 11.97 -12.57 2.85
CA GLN A 36 11.56 -13.26 4.08
C GLN A 36 12.72 -13.42 5.07
N GLU A 37 13.93 -13.74 4.61
CA GLU A 37 15.12 -13.80 5.47
C GLU A 37 15.44 -12.44 6.09
N GLU A 38 15.41 -11.37 5.29
CA GLU A 38 15.61 -10.01 5.78
C GLU A 38 14.47 -9.57 6.71
N ALA A 39 13.23 -9.96 6.42
CA ALA A 39 12.07 -9.68 7.26
C ALA A 39 12.19 -10.35 8.62
N LYS A 40 12.62 -11.62 8.66
CA LYS A 40 12.85 -12.35 9.92
C LYS A 40 13.86 -11.62 10.81
N LYS A 41 15.00 -11.21 10.25
CA LYS A 41 16.01 -10.44 10.99
C LYS A 41 15.46 -9.13 11.57
N ARG A 42 14.60 -8.44 10.82
CA ARG A 42 13.97 -7.19 11.28
C ARG A 42 12.95 -7.45 12.38
N ARG A 43 12.16 -8.52 12.25
CA ARG A 43 11.15 -8.91 13.23
C ARG A 43 11.80 -9.36 14.54
N ASP A 44 12.86 -10.18 14.46
CA ASP A 44 13.60 -10.68 15.63
C ASP A 44 14.32 -9.55 16.40
N ALA A 45 14.48 -8.38 15.79
CA ALA A 45 15.07 -7.19 16.41
C ALA A 45 14.05 -6.29 17.14
N LEU A 46 12.76 -6.61 17.06
CA LEU A 46 11.68 -5.88 17.68
C LEU A 46 10.97 -6.76 18.70
N ASP A 47 10.46 -6.17 19.77
CA ASP A 47 9.56 -6.89 20.68
C ASP A 47 8.11 -6.92 20.16
N GLU A 48 7.25 -7.69 20.84
CA GLU A 48 5.85 -7.85 20.42
C GLU A 48 5.04 -6.56 20.54
N ASP A 49 5.34 -5.70 21.51
CA ASP A 49 4.66 -4.43 21.73
C ASP A 49 5.04 -3.43 20.63
N GLU A 50 6.33 -3.34 20.29
CA GLU A 50 6.84 -2.55 19.17
C GLU A 50 6.22 -2.99 17.84
N ILE A 51 6.13 -4.30 17.59
CA ILE A 51 5.48 -4.83 16.39
C ILE A 51 4.01 -4.37 16.35
N ARG A 52 3.29 -4.50 17.47
CA ARG A 52 1.89 -4.10 17.55
C ARG A 52 1.70 -2.60 17.31
N GLU A 53 2.54 -1.75 17.91
CA GLU A 53 2.49 -0.31 17.70
C GLU A 53 2.76 0.07 16.24
N LEU A 54 3.76 -0.55 15.61
CA LEU A 54 4.10 -0.33 14.20
C LEU A 54 2.98 -0.81 13.26
N GLN A 55 2.33 -1.93 13.56
CA GLN A 55 1.18 -2.41 12.81
C GLN A 55 0.00 -1.44 12.89
N ILE A 56 -0.29 -0.92 14.10
CA ILE A 56 -1.32 0.10 14.32
C ILE A 56 -0.99 1.34 13.48
N LEU A 57 0.22 1.89 13.59
CA LEU A 57 0.64 3.07 12.83
C LEU A 57 0.55 2.84 11.32
N ALA A 58 1.01 1.70 10.81
CA ALA A 58 0.92 1.37 9.39
C ALA A 58 -0.53 1.30 8.89
N LYS A 59 -1.46 0.83 9.74
CA LYS A 59 -2.89 0.78 9.42
C LYS A 59 -3.57 2.14 9.51
N THR A 60 -3.20 2.99 10.46
CA THR A 60 -3.92 4.24 10.75
C THR A 60 -3.31 5.49 10.15
N ASP A 61 -2.02 5.49 9.86
CA ASP A 61 -1.29 6.66 9.35
C ASP A 61 -0.74 6.37 7.95
N THR A 62 -1.39 6.95 6.94
CA THR A 62 -0.99 6.79 5.54
C THR A 62 0.41 7.37 5.26
N PHE A 63 0.80 8.44 5.96
CA PHE A 63 2.12 9.04 5.78
C PHE A 63 3.21 8.13 6.35
N PHE A 64 2.99 7.59 7.55
CA PHE A 64 3.90 6.62 8.16
C PHE A 64 4.06 5.38 7.28
N LEU A 65 2.97 4.79 6.80
CA LEU A 65 3.02 3.63 5.91
C LEU A 65 3.81 3.97 4.63
N SER A 66 3.46 5.04 3.93
CA SER A 66 4.13 5.41 2.67
C SER A 66 5.61 5.74 2.85
N TYR A 67 5.96 6.57 3.83
CA TYR A 67 7.33 7.05 4.01
C TYR A 67 8.22 6.02 4.71
N SER A 68 7.78 5.48 5.84
CA SER A 68 8.62 4.68 6.74
C SER A 68 8.67 3.20 6.37
N ILE A 69 7.54 2.65 5.88
CA ILE A 69 7.42 1.21 5.56
C ILE A 69 7.64 0.98 4.06
N LEU A 70 6.91 1.68 3.19
CA LEU A 70 7.00 1.51 1.73
C LEU A 70 8.23 2.22 1.11
N GLY A 71 8.87 3.13 1.84
CA GLY A 71 10.14 3.75 1.43
C GLY A 71 10.00 4.90 0.43
N TYR A 72 8.84 5.55 0.35
CA TYR A 72 8.64 6.72 -0.50
C TYR A 72 9.25 7.99 0.12
N THR A 73 10.58 8.08 0.13
CA THR A 73 11.35 9.13 0.82
C THR A 73 11.24 10.52 0.20
N LYS A 74 10.66 10.63 -1.01
CA LYS A 74 10.39 11.92 -1.68
C LYS A 74 9.18 12.66 -1.10
N LEU A 75 8.39 12.01 -0.25
CA LEU A 75 7.26 12.63 0.41
C LEU A 75 7.73 13.59 1.51
N THR A 76 7.01 14.68 1.67
CA THR A 76 7.32 15.77 2.61
C THR A 76 6.22 15.89 3.66
N THR A 77 6.60 16.07 4.92
CA THR A 77 5.65 16.22 6.04
C THR A 77 4.70 17.41 5.84
N LYS A 78 5.22 18.55 5.36
CA LYS A 78 4.44 19.79 5.19
C LYS A 78 3.29 19.67 4.19
N PHE A 79 3.46 18.93 3.10
CA PHE A 79 2.38 18.79 2.10
C PHE A 79 1.74 17.42 2.17
N HIS A 80 2.54 16.38 2.02
CA HIS A 80 2.05 15.01 1.94
C HIS A 80 1.56 14.50 3.30
N GLY A 81 2.14 14.98 4.42
CA GLY A 81 1.63 14.68 5.76
C GLY A 81 0.21 15.22 5.97
N HIS A 82 -0.06 16.48 5.60
CA HIS A 82 -1.43 17.03 5.67
C HIS A 82 -2.40 16.32 4.72
N PHE A 83 -1.95 15.97 3.52
CA PHE A 83 -2.77 15.21 2.58
C PHE A 83 -3.12 13.81 3.14
N CYS A 84 -2.15 13.08 3.68
CA CYS A 84 -2.37 11.77 4.32
C CYS A 84 -3.30 11.89 5.53
N ALA A 85 -3.07 12.86 6.42
CA ALA A 85 -3.93 13.09 7.57
C ALA A 85 -5.39 13.39 7.17
N TRP A 86 -5.61 14.08 6.05
CA TRP A 86 -6.95 14.26 5.48
C TRP A 86 -7.55 12.95 4.96
N LEU A 87 -6.75 12.11 4.29
CA LEU A 87 -7.21 10.78 3.84
C LEU A 87 -7.60 9.89 5.03
N ASP A 88 -6.78 9.89 6.09
CA ASP A 88 -6.97 9.09 7.30
C ASP A 88 -8.19 9.58 8.09
N LYS A 89 -8.33 10.90 8.26
CA LYS A 89 -9.49 11.52 8.91
C LYS A 89 -10.79 11.14 8.20
N THR A 90 -10.83 11.31 6.87
CA THR A 90 -12.07 11.07 6.10
C THR A 90 -12.47 9.60 6.03
N ARG A 91 -11.54 8.66 6.27
CA ARG A 91 -11.79 7.22 6.31
C ARG A 91 -12.78 6.81 7.42
N ASN A 92 -12.71 7.47 8.56
CA ASN A 92 -13.53 7.14 9.73
C ASN A 92 -14.65 8.15 9.98
N GLN A 93 -14.86 9.11 9.06
CA GLN A 93 -15.92 10.09 9.19
C GLN A 93 -17.19 9.61 8.51
N LYS A 94 -18.30 9.74 9.23
CA LYS A 94 -19.64 9.66 8.67
C LYS A 94 -19.96 10.95 7.91
N LYS A 95 -20.76 10.83 6.86
CA LYS A 95 -21.22 11.93 6.02
C LYS A 95 -22.29 12.70 6.76
N VAL A 96 -22.23 14.04 6.66
CA VAL A 96 -23.23 14.95 7.25
C VAL A 96 -24.05 15.55 6.12
N VAL A 97 -25.38 15.46 6.22
CA VAL A 97 -26.35 16.01 5.27
C VAL A 97 -27.34 16.87 6.06
N ASP A 98 -27.49 18.14 5.66
CA ASP A 98 -28.39 19.10 6.32
C ASP A 98 -28.20 19.25 7.85
N GLY A 99 -26.96 19.01 8.32
CA GLY A 99 -26.59 19.08 9.73
C GLY A 99 -26.78 17.78 10.50
N GLU A 100 -27.28 16.72 9.86
CA GLU A 100 -27.49 15.40 10.46
C GLU A 100 -26.42 14.41 9.99
N GLU A 101 -25.90 13.62 10.92
CA GLU A 101 -24.94 12.55 10.63
C GLU A 101 -25.67 11.34 10.05
N THR A 102 -25.25 10.92 8.85
CA THR A 102 -25.77 9.73 8.18
C THR A 102 -24.91 8.51 8.49
N ASP A 103 -25.42 7.30 8.24
CA ASP A 103 -24.61 6.08 8.35
C ASP A 103 -23.67 5.85 7.16
N GLU A 104 -23.73 6.70 6.14
CA GLU A 104 -22.79 6.66 5.02
C GLU A 104 -21.41 7.20 5.44
N LEU A 105 -20.34 6.54 5.00
CA LEU A 105 -19.00 7.02 5.23
C LEU A 105 -18.60 8.08 4.20
N ALA A 106 -17.99 9.16 4.67
CA ALA A 106 -17.56 10.29 3.85
C ALA A 106 -16.55 9.88 2.76
N TRP A 107 -15.77 8.83 2.99
CA TRP A 107 -14.76 8.36 2.04
C TRP A 107 -15.33 7.53 0.89
N LEU A 108 -16.57 7.00 0.99
CA LEU A 108 -17.15 6.05 0.03
C LEU A 108 -17.12 6.61 -1.41
N TYR A 109 -17.28 7.93 -1.55
CA TYR A 109 -17.18 8.65 -2.81
C TYR A 109 -16.20 9.82 -2.70
N ARG A 110 -14.91 9.55 -2.91
CA ARG A 110 -13.85 10.56 -2.76
C ARG A 110 -13.13 10.91 -4.06
N MET A 111 -13.28 12.14 -4.51
CA MET A 111 -12.45 12.74 -5.56
C MET A 111 -11.27 13.52 -4.96
N THR A 112 -10.11 13.46 -5.62
CA THR A 112 -8.91 14.19 -5.18
C THR A 112 -8.28 14.88 -6.36
N LEU A 113 -8.17 16.22 -6.29
CA LEU A 113 -7.62 17.05 -7.34
C LEU A 113 -6.27 17.61 -6.88
N LEU A 114 -5.19 17.07 -7.41
CA LEU A 114 -3.82 17.52 -7.15
C LEU A 114 -3.07 17.73 -8.46
N ALA A 115 -2.20 18.74 -8.46
CA ALA A 115 -1.32 19.06 -9.58
C ALA A 115 -0.43 17.86 -9.96
N ARG A 116 0.11 17.87 -11.18
CA ARG A 116 1.05 16.83 -11.63
C ARG A 116 2.29 16.78 -10.71
N SER A 117 2.92 15.61 -10.64
CA SER A 117 4.14 15.38 -9.86
C SER A 117 4.03 15.58 -8.34
N HIS A 118 2.81 15.56 -7.79
CA HIS A 118 2.56 15.61 -6.33
C HIS A 118 2.23 14.22 -5.73
N PHE A 119 2.74 13.15 -6.36
CA PHE A 119 2.66 11.76 -5.86
C PHE A 119 1.25 11.26 -5.46
N LYS A 120 0.20 11.82 -6.06
CA LYS A 120 -1.20 11.47 -5.73
C LYS A 120 -1.51 9.98 -5.89
N SER A 121 -0.98 9.35 -6.94
CA SER A 121 -1.19 7.92 -7.19
C SER A 121 -0.39 7.06 -6.22
N THR A 122 0.84 7.47 -5.87
CA THR A 122 1.66 6.78 -4.87
C THR A 122 0.95 6.74 -3.51
N ILE A 123 0.37 7.86 -3.08
CA ILE A 123 -0.32 7.95 -1.78
C ILE A 123 -1.71 7.30 -1.87
N LYS A 124 -2.59 7.80 -2.73
CA LYS A 124 -4.00 7.38 -2.72
C LYS A 124 -4.22 6.00 -3.34
N THR A 125 -3.53 5.70 -4.45
CA THR A 125 -3.76 4.46 -5.21
C THR A 125 -2.91 3.33 -4.65
N ILE A 126 -1.60 3.51 -4.54
CA ILE A 126 -0.69 2.42 -4.15
C ILE A 126 -0.71 2.22 -2.64
N THR A 127 -0.32 3.25 -1.87
CA THR A 127 -0.31 3.18 -0.40
C THR A 127 -1.71 2.90 0.14
N GLY A 128 -2.73 3.59 -0.37
CA GLY A 128 -4.12 3.38 0.04
C GLY A 128 -4.62 1.94 -0.22
N SER A 129 -4.24 1.33 -1.35
CA SER A 129 -4.61 -0.08 -1.62
C SER A 129 -3.91 -1.05 -0.69
N ILE A 130 -2.61 -0.83 -0.42
CA ILE A 130 -1.85 -1.63 0.53
C ILE A 130 -2.48 -1.51 1.91
N GLN A 131 -2.71 -0.28 2.40
CA GLN A 131 -3.30 0.00 3.71
C GLN A 131 -4.68 -0.64 3.89
N ALA A 132 -5.51 -0.64 2.84
CA ALA A 132 -6.83 -1.28 2.87
C ALA A 132 -6.73 -2.80 3.10
N ALA A 133 -5.72 -3.45 2.50
CA ALA A 133 -5.49 -4.90 2.62
C ALA A 133 -4.74 -5.32 3.90
N LEU A 134 -4.19 -4.38 4.68
CA LEU A 134 -3.53 -4.72 5.94
C LEU A 134 -4.56 -5.15 7.01
N PRO A 135 -4.25 -6.15 7.84
CA PRO A 135 -5.04 -6.52 9.01
C PRO A 135 -5.32 -5.34 9.93
N ASP A 136 -6.51 -5.31 10.54
CA ASP A 136 -6.85 -4.31 11.53
C ASP A 136 -6.31 -4.68 12.92
N ALA A 137 -5.07 -4.27 13.19
CA ALA A 137 -4.46 -4.41 14.51
C ALA A 137 -5.14 -3.53 15.59
N THR A 138 -5.94 -2.53 15.21
CA THR A 138 -6.61 -1.60 16.13
C THR A 138 -7.93 -2.15 16.66
N GLY A 139 -8.61 -3.00 15.88
CA GLY A 139 -9.98 -3.45 16.11
C GLY A 139 -11.03 -2.35 16.02
N LYS A 140 -10.69 -1.19 15.44
CA LYS A 140 -11.52 0.02 15.38
C LYS A 140 -11.74 0.53 13.96
N GLU A 141 -11.16 -0.11 12.95
CA GLU A 141 -11.36 0.31 11.57
C GLU A 141 -12.79 0.02 11.12
N LEU A 142 -13.30 0.86 10.23
CA LEU A 142 -14.61 0.68 9.63
C LEU A 142 -14.51 -0.14 8.35
N HIS A 143 -15.63 -0.75 7.94
CA HIS A 143 -15.71 -1.45 6.67
C HIS A 143 -15.35 -0.53 5.49
N PRO A 144 -14.55 -0.99 4.50
CA PRO A 144 -13.94 -2.32 4.36
C PRO A 144 -12.53 -2.42 4.93
N PHE A 145 -12.01 -1.39 5.60
CA PHE A 145 -10.65 -1.38 6.14
C PHE A 145 -10.44 -2.38 7.28
N ASN A 146 -11.50 -2.90 7.87
CA ASN A 146 -11.45 -3.98 8.87
C ASN A 146 -11.34 -5.40 8.28
N LEU A 147 -11.43 -5.57 6.95
CA LEU A 147 -11.43 -6.90 6.32
C LEU A 147 -10.04 -7.55 6.23
N GLY A 148 -8.98 -6.75 6.35
CA GLY A 148 -7.61 -7.24 6.13
C GLY A 148 -7.43 -7.82 4.73
N THR A 149 -6.89 -9.03 4.64
CA THR A 149 -6.60 -9.70 3.36
C THR A 149 -7.85 -10.21 2.64
N ASP A 150 -9.02 -10.23 3.29
CA ASP A 150 -10.30 -10.61 2.67
C ASP A 150 -10.99 -9.42 1.98
N ILE A 151 -10.21 -8.67 1.18
CA ILE A 151 -10.68 -7.52 0.42
C ILE A 151 -10.36 -7.69 -1.07
N ARG A 152 -11.22 -7.16 -1.94
CA ARG A 152 -10.99 -7.07 -3.38
C ARG A 152 -10.93 -5.61 -3.79
N LEU A 153 -9.83 -5.22 -4.42
CA LEU A 153 -9.60 -3.86 -4.87
C LEU A 153 -9.52 -3.82 -6.39
N LEU A 154 -10.36 -3.00 -7.02
CA LEU A 154 -10.30 -2.73 -8.45
C LEU A 154 -9.51 -1.45 -8.72
N LEU A 155 -8.47 -1.55 -9.55
CA LEU A 155 -7.67 -0.41 -9.99
C LEU A 155 -8.13 0.04 -11.39
N GLY A 156 -8.98 1.08 -11.44
CA GLY A 156 -9.39 1.70 -12.69
C GLY A 156 -8.38 2.75 -13.18
N HIS A 157 -8.04 2.72 -14.47
CA HIS A 157 -7.21 3.73 -15.12
C HIS A 157 -7.59 3.85 -16.61
N GLU A 158 -7.46 5.05 -17.19
CA GLU A 158 -7.75 5.31 -18.61
C GLU A 158 -6.87 4.46 -19.53
N ALA A 159 -5.57 4.44 -19.26
CA ALA A 159 -4.60 3.63 -19.99
C ALA A 159 -4.30 2.33 -19.23
N HIS A 160 -4.41 1.19 -19.93
CA HIS A 160 -4.07 -0.15 -19.42
C HIS A 160 -2.67 -0.22 -18.76
N ALA A 161 -1.67 0.43 -19.36
CA ALA A 161 -0.32 0.48 -18.83
C ALA A 161 -0.23 1.09 -17.41
N GLY A 162 -1.11 2.04 -17.09
CA GLY A 162 -1.12 2.71 -15.79
C GLY A 162 -1.61 1.82 -14.65
N SER A 163 -2.76 1.16 -14.84
CA SER A 163 -3.30 0.24 -13.83
C SER A 163 -2.37 -0.95 -13.61
N GLN A 164 -1.77 -1.51 -14.66
CA GLN A 164 -0.78 -2.58 -14.53
C GLN A 164 0.47 -2.15 -13.76
N ARG A 165 0.97 -0.93 -13.97
CA ARG A 165 2.14 -0.44 -13.23
C ARG A 165 1.83 -0.26 -11.74
N PHE A 166 0.63 0.23 -11.40
CA PHE A 166 0.20 0.31 -10.00
C PHE A 166 0.08 -1.08 -9.37
N LEU A 167 -0.51 -2.04 -10.07
CA LEU A 167 -0.63 -3.41 -9.58
C LEU A 167 0.75 -4.06 -9.38
N TYR A 168 1.68 -3.85 -10.31
CA TYR A 168 3.06 -4.32 -10.22
C TYR A 168 3.76 -3.75 -8.98
N GLU A 169 3.60 -2.45 -8.71
CA GLU A 169 4.20 -1.81 -7.55
C GLU A 169 3.59 -2.30 -6.23
N ILE A 170 2.26 -2.44 -6.16
CA ILE A 170 1.56 -3.00 -4.99
C ILE A 170 2.03 -4.44 -4.73
N THR A 171 2.08 -5.27 -5.77
CA THR A 171 2.55 -6.66 -5.69
C THR A 171 3.98 -6.71 -5.19
N GLY A 172 4.86 -5.85 -5.72
CA GLY A 172 6.26 -5.79 -5.32
C GLY A 172 6.49 -5.41 -3.86
N HIS A 173 5.59 -4.65 -3.25
CA HIS A 173 5.65 -4.40 -1.81
C HIS A 173 5.31 -5.66 -1.01
N PHE A 174 4.25 -6.39 -1.35
CA PHE A 174 3.89 -7.61 -0.63
C PHE A 174 4.88 -8.77 -0.81
N THR A 175 5.54 -8.86 -1.97
CA THR A 175 6.49 -9.95 -2.25
C THR A 175 7.94 -9.59 -1.96
N GLY A 176 8.27 -8.30 -1.85
CA GLY A 176 9.66 -7.84 -1.87
C GLY A 176 10.03 -6.76 -0.87
N ASN A 177 9.12 -6.28 -0.02
CA ASN A 177 9.44 -5.29 1.02
C ASN A 177 9.65 -5.98 2.39
N PRO A 178 10.90 -6.11 2.88
CA PRO A 178 11.18 -6.81 4.13
C PRO A 178 10.54 -6.16 5.37
N LYS A 179 10.34 -4.83 5.36
CA LYS A 179 9.67 -4.15 6.49
C LYS A 179 8.18 -4.51 6.53
N LEU A 180 7.53 -4.50 5.37
CA LEU A 180 6.11 -4.86 5.28
C LEU A 180 5.90 -6.33 5.66
N ILE A 181 6.76 -7.22 5.15
CA ILE A 181 6.71 -8.66 5.45
C ILE A 181 6.99 -8.95 6.93
N ALA A 182 7.91 -8.21 7.56
CA ALA A 182 8.22 -8.38 8.98
C ALA A 182 7.00 -8.07 9.86
N LEU A 183 6.28 -7.00 9.53
CA LEU A 183 5.09 -6.54 10.26
C LEU A 183 3.83 -7.34 9.91
N PHE A 184 3.66 -7.77 8.67
CA PHE A 184 2.44 -8.43 8.18
C PHE A 184 2.76 -9.67 7.33
N PRO A 185 3.38 -10.72 7.91
CA PRO A 185 3.74 -11.92 7.16
C PRO A 185 2.54 -12.64 6.53
N GLU A 186 1.35 -12.53 7.12
CA GLU A 186 0.09 -13.08 6.63
C GLU A 186 -0.40 -12.45 5.32
N CYS A 187 0.10 -11.26 4.98
CA CYS A 187 -0.22 -10.58 3.72
C CYS A 187 0.64 -11.09 2.54
N VAL A 188 1.66 -11.92 2.81
CA VAL A 188 2.51 -12.48 1.75
C VAL A 188 1.69 -13.49 0.95
N PRO A 189 1.54 -13.30 -0.37
CA PRO A 189 0.80 -14.24 -1.19
C PRO A 189 1.50 -15.59 -1.18
N ASN A 190 0.72 -16.65 -0.94
CA ASN A 190 1.24 -18.01 -1.11
C ASN A 190 1.66 -18.23 -2.57
N PRO A 191 2.72 -19.01 -2.85
CA PRO A 191 3.17 -19.35 -4.20
C PRO A 191 2.15 -20.11 -5.08
N ARG A 192 0.93 -20.33 -4.60
CA ARG A 192 -0.15 -20.96 -5.37
C ARG A 192 -0.66 -19.99 -6.43
N VAL A 193 -0.07 -20.12 -7.62
CA VAL A 193 -0.56 -19.82 -8.97
C VAL A 193 -1.89 -19.04 -8.99
N GLN A 194 -1.83 -17.74 -8.70
CA GLN A 194 -2.93 -16.86 -9.09
C GLN A 194 -2.82 -16.67 -10.60
N ARG A 195 -3.74 -17.28 -11.35
CA ARG A 195 -3.93 -16.98 -12.77
C ARG A 195 -4.35 -15.52 -12.90
N ILE A 196 -3.42 -14.65 -13.28
CA ILE A 196 -3.78 -13.38 -13.88
C ILE A 196 -4.56 -13.73 -15.15
N ASN A 197 -5.85 -13.47 -15.14
CA ASN A 197 -6.71 -13.78 -16.27
C ASN A 197 -6.40 -12.76 -17.39
N LYS A 198 -5.44 -13.09 -18.27
CA LYS A 198 -5.01 -12.22 -19.38
C LYS A 198 -6.04 -12.14 -20.52
N SER A 199 -7.15 -12.88 -20.45
CA SER A 199 -8.09 -13.06 -21.56
C SER A 199 -9.39 -12.23 -21.49
N GLU A 200 -9.54 -11.31 -20.53
CA GLU A 200 -10.76 -10.48 -20.40
C GLU A 200 -10.44 -8.97 -20.24
N LEU A 201 -9.53 -8.45 -21.08
CA LEU A 201 -9.29 -7.01 -21.24
C LEU A 201 -9.41 -6.59 -22.70
#